data_AF-A0A563D0R3-F1
#
_entry.id   AF-A0A563D0R3-F1
#
_cell.length_a   1.000
_cell.length_b   1.000
_cell.length_c   1.000
_cell.angle_alpha   90.00
_cell.angle_beta   90.00
_cell.angle_gamma   90.00
#
_symmetry.space_group_name_H-M   'P 1'
#
loop_
_entity.id
_entity.type
_entity.pdbx_description
1 polymer ?
#
loop_
_entity_poly.entity_id
_entity_poly.type
_entity_poly.pdbx_seq_one_letter_code
_entity_poly.pdbx_strand_id
1 'polypeptide(L)'
;MKEVTRMHLAKTPYSIEVDAKKALEKYLAAIEKTMQAEPEAMREIEARMVELLAERGVAKDGVISLDDVNALKTQMGDPKEFSENGETRESSDEATESPNDTRYKPSKRLMRDTQQGVLGGVCSGLAAYFGIDVVLVRLIAVGLLFVSFGTAVLVYIVLWLVVPEAKTAADKLQMRGEPVTLDSLKNFSMGEITGRDIVSNGSEIARKCIGITTGVVALIMMAGFLIALVVGGWSGFSIIGLLDGFTAQPYVLGMLISLIVGGIALVLLCGLFATMALTWRTRRSVVLSMLAALIVGSLA
;
A
#
# COMPACT_ATOMS: atom_id res chain seq x y z
N MET A 1 -33.12 23.26 -52.01
CA MET A 1 -31.69 23.53 -51.73
C MET A 1 -31.54 23.58 -50.22
N LYS A 2 -30.58 22.87 -49.64
CA LYS A 2 -30.36 22.92 -48.19
C LYS A 2 -29.55 24.17 -47.86
N GLU A 3 -29.96 24.88 -46.81
CA GLU A 3 -29.25 26.08 -46.35
C GLU A 3 -27.92 25.68 -45.68
N VAL A 4 -26.85 26.41 -46.01
CA VAL A 4 -25.50 26.20 -45.47
C VAL A 4 -25.07 27.40 -44.65
N THR A 5 -24.47 27.15 -43.50
CA THR A 5 -23.96 28.17 -42.55
C THR A 5 -22.51 27.87 -42.21
N ARG A 6 -21.72 28.87 -41.84
CA ARG A 6 -20.33 28.67 -41.40
C ARG A 6 -20.25 28.23 -39.93
N MET A 7 -19.35 27.30 -39.63
CA MET A 7 -19.00 26.84 -38.29
C MET A 7 -17.47 26.64 -38.19
N HIS A 8 -16.92 26.82 -37.00
CA HIS A 8 -15.51 26.55 -36.71
C HIS A 8 -15.40 25.30 -35.81
N LEU A 9 -14.57 24.33 -36.19
CA LEU A 9 -14.17 23.18 -35.36
C LEU A 9 -12.66 23.20 -35.17
N ALA A 10 -12.16 23.22 -33.93
CA ALA A 10 -10.73 23.17 -33.61
C ALA A 10 -9.86 24.15 -34.43
N LYS A 11 -10.38 25.36 -34.68
CA LYS A 11 -9.77 26.43 -35.52
C LYS A 11 -9.81 26.22 -37.04
N THR A 12 -10.48 25.17 -37.54
CA THR A 12 -10.69 24.95 -38.97
C THR A 12 -12.08 25.43 -39.37
N PRO A 13 -12.21 26.31 -40.39
CA PRO A 13 -13.51 26.74 -40.91
C PRO A 13 -14.16 25.64 -41.77
N TYR A 14 -15.46 25.44 -41.59
CA TYR A 14 -16.29 24.55 -42.40
C TYR A 14 -17.61 25.23 -42.79
N SER A 15 -18.15 24.83 -43.94
CA SER A 15 -19.53 25.12 -44.30
C SER A 15 -20.39 23.92 -43.88
N ILE A 16 -21.49 24.12 -43.19
CA ILE A 16 -22.32 23.03 -42.65
C ILE A 16 -23.79 23.27 -42.98
N GLU A 17 -24.52 22.22 -43.35
CA GLU A 17 -25.97 22.28 -43.51
C GLU A 17 -26.64 22.68 -42.19
N VAL A 18 -27.71 23.49 -42.22
CA VAL A 18 -28.40 23.97 -41.00
C VAL A 18 -28.86 22.81 -40.10
N ASP A 19 -29.37 21.73 -40.69
CA ASP A 19 -29.80 20.54 -39.95
C ASP A 19 -28.63 19.80 -39.29
N ALA A 20 -27.51 19.70 -40.02
CA ALA A 20 -26.28 19.09 -39.53
C ALA A 20 -25.66 19.89 -38.38
N LYS A 21 -25.67 21.23 -38.49
CA LYS A 21 -25.19 22.14 -37.44
C LYS A 21 -25.94 21.93 -36.14
N LYS A 22 -27.27 21.91 -36.20
CA LYS A 22 -28.12 21.69 -35.01
C LYS A 22 -27.85 20.33 -34.35
N ALA A 23 -27.63 19.28 -35.15
CA ALA A 23 -27.31 17.96 -34.64
C ALA A 23 -25.93 17.92 -33.95
N LEU A 24 -24.93 18.59 -34.54
CA LEU A 24 -23.57 18.63 -34.04
C LEU A 24 -23.44 19.47 -32.76
N GLU A 25 -24.05 20.65 -32.71
CA GLU A 25 -24.06 21.50 -31.50
C GLU A 25 -24.75 20.80 -30.33
N LYS A 26 -25.87 20.10 -30.59
CA LYS A 26 -26.55 19.28 -29.57
C LYS A 26 -25.65 18.17 -29.03
N TYR A 27 -24.81 17.58 -29.89
CA TYR A 27 -23.88 16.53 -29.52
C TYR A 27 -22.71 17.06 -28.69
N LEU A 28 -22.07 18.16 -29.13
CA LEU A 28 -20.99 18.83 -28.40
C LEU A 28 -21.46 19.33 -27.03
N ALA A 29 -22.65 19.93 -26.94
CA ALA A 29 -23.22 20.37 -25.66
C ALA A 29 -23.54 19.19 -24.72
N ALA A 30 -23.87 18.01 -25.26
CA ALA A 30 -24.05 16.81 -24.45
C ALA A 30 -22.71 16.29 -23.89
N ILE A 31 -21.65 16.32 -24.69
CA ILE A 31 -20.28 15.96 -24.25
C ILE A 31 -19.80 16.88 -23.14
N GLU A 32 -19.89 18.20 -23.35
CA GLU A 32 -19.48 19.21 -22.38
C GLU A 32 -20.19 19.01 -21.04
N LYS A 33 -21.50 18.75 -21.08
CA LYS A 33 -22.32 18.51 -19.89
C LYS A 33 -22.00 17.20 -19.18
N THR A 34 -21.81 16.11 -19.92
CA THR A 34 -21.58 14.79 -19.33
C THR A 34 -20.17 14.68 -18.72
N MET A 35 -19.16 15.19 -19.41
CA MET A 35 -17.76 14.99 -19.01
C MET A 35 -17.22 16.10 -18.10
N GLN A 36 -17.98 17.18 -17.86
CA GLN A 36 -17.46 18.42 -17.26
C GLN A 36 -16.13 18.84 -17.93
N ALA A 37 -16.09 18.71 -19.26
CA ALA A 37 -14.85 18.77 -20.02
C ALA A 37 -14.17 20.13 -19.85
N GLU A 38 -12.88 20.11 -19.49
CA GLU A 38 -12.05 21.31 -19.48
C GLU A 38 -11.95 21.88 -20.92
N PRO A 39 -11.87 23.21 -21.13
CA PRO A 39 -11.77 23.81 -22.46
C PRO A 39 -10.64 23.25 -23.34
N GLU A 40 -9.58 22.70 -22.74
CA GLU A 40 -8.51 22.01 -23.48
C GLU A 40 -8.97 20.65 -24.04
N ALA A 41 -9.70 19.86 -23.24
CA ALA A 41 -10.24 18.57 -23.65
C ALA A 41 -11.29 18.72 -24.77
N MET A 42 -12.13 19.75 -24.70
CA MET A 42 -13.07 20.05 -25.80
C MET A 42 -12.34 20.34 -27.11
N ARG A 43 -11.19 21.00 -27.06
CA ARG A 43 -10.38 21.29 -28.25
C ARG A 43 -9.78 20.03 -28.87
N GLU A 44 -9.40 19.05 -28.05
CA GLU A 44 -8.91 17.74 -28.52
C GLU A 44 -10.03 16.93 -29.18
N ILE A 45 -11.23 16.93 -28.59
CA ILE A 45 -12.41 16.27 -29.14
C ILE A 45 -12.79 16.88 -30.50
N GLU A 46 -12.82 18.21 -30.59
CA GLU A 46 -13.06 18.90 -31.87
C GLU A 46 -11.98 18.59 -32.92
N ALA A 47 -10.71 18.47 -32.51
CA ALA A 47 -9.62 18.11 -33.42
C ALA A 47 -9.79 16.69 -33.96
N ARG A 48 -10.20 15.74 -33.11
CA ARG A 48 -10.53 14.38 -33.52
C ARG A 48 -11.71 14.34 -34.50
N MET A 49 -12.73 15.16 -34.27
CA MET A 49 -13.86 15.29 -35.19
C MET A 49 -13.42 15.80 -36.58
N VAL A 50 -12.46 16.72 -36.64
CA VAL A 50 -11.87 17.17 -37.91
C VAL A 50 -11.14 16.05 -38.63
N GLU A 51 -10.41 15.19 -37.91
CA GLU A 51 -9.75 14.01 -38.48
C GLU A 51 -10.76 13.04 -39.11
N LEU A 52 -11.84 12.71 -38.39
CA LEU A 52 -12.88 11.79 -38.89
C LEU A 52 -13.61 12.34 -40.11
N LEU A 53 -13.87 13.65 -40.15
CA LEU A 53 -14.45 14.31 -41.31
C LEU A 53 -13.51 14.24 -42.53
N ALA A 54 -12.20 14.39 -42.31
CA ALA A 54 -11.21 14.26 -43.37
C ALA A 54 -11.11 12.82 -43.92
N GLU A 55 -11.20 11.80 -43.06
CA GLU A 55 -11.22 10.39 -43.47
C GLU A 55 -12.41 10.05 -44.38
N ARG A 56 -13.55 10.72 -44.16
CA ARG A 56 -14.75 10.55 -44.99
C ARG A 56 -14.70 11.32 -46.31
N GLY A 57 -13.66 12.12 -46.53
CA GLY A 57 -13.49 12.92 -47.75
C GLY A 57 -14.13 14.30 -47.70
N VAL A 58 -14.49 14.81 -46.51
CA VAL A 58 -14.90 16.21 -46.36
C VAL A 58 -13.65 17.09 -46.43
N ALA A 59 -13.49 17.81 -47.54
CA ALA A 59 -12.37 18.71 -47.75
C ALA A 59 -12.36 19.86 -46.73
N LYS A 60 -11.19 20.48 -46.52
CA LYS A 60 -11.08 21.77 -45.82
C LYS A 60 -11.93 22.81 -46.58
N ASP A 61 -12.77 23.55 -45.87
CA ASP A 61 -13.83 24.43 -46.42
C ASP A 61 -14.98 23.70 -47.16
N GLY A 62 -15.04 22.37 -47.08
CA GLY A 62 -16.12 21.56 -47.64
C GLY A 62 -17.46 21.76 -46.94
N VAL A 63 -18.52 21.21 -47.55
CA VAL A 63 -19.87 21.23 -46.98
C VAL A 63 -20.10 19.95 -46.17
N ILE A 64 -20.32 20.09 -44.86
CA ILE A 64 -20.70 19.00 -43.96
C ILE A 64 -22.20 18.74 -44.07
N SER A 65 -22.56 17.53 -44.46
CA SER A 65 -23.94 17.07 -44.58
C SER A 65 -24.45 16.39 -43.30
N LEU A 66 -25.76 16.21 -43.19
CA LEU A 66 -26.34 15.46 -42.07
C LEU A 66 -25.82 14.01 -41.98
N ASP A 67 -25.54 13.39 -43.12
CA ASP A 67 -24.98 12.04 -43.22
C ASP A 67 -23.57 11.98 -42.60
N ASP A 68 -22.75 13.02 -42.83
CA ASP A 68 -21.39 13.17 -42.28
C ASP A 68 -21.41 13.19 -40.75
N VAL A 69 -22.31 14.00 -40.18
CA VAL A 69 -22.51 14.08 -38.72
C VAL A 69 -22.99 12.76 -38.13
N ASN A 70 -23.86 12.03 -38.83
CA ASN A 70 -24.38 10.76 -38.30
C ASN A 70 -23.29 9.69 -38.20
N ALA A 71 -22.42 9.50 -39.21
CA ALA A 71 -21.35 8.51 -39.05
C ALA A 71 -20.22 8.99 -38.13
N LEU A 72 -19.99 10.31 -38.02
CA LEU A 72 -19.11 10.85 -36.99
C LEU A 72 -19.61 10.42 -35.60
N LYS A 73 -20.91 10.55 -35.32
CA LYS A 73 -21.50 10.09 -34.05
C LYS A 73 -21.33 8.58 -33.86
N THR A 74 -21.48 7.78 -34.92
CA THR A 74 -21.28 6.32 -34.84
C THR A 74 -19.84 5.97 -34.45
N GLN A 75 -18.85 6.72 -34.93
CA GLN A 75 -17.44 6.48 -34.60
C GLN A 75 -17.04 7.03 -33.22
N MET A 76 -17.63 8.15 -32.80
CA MET A 76 -17.32 8.81 -31.52
C MET A 76 -18.08 8.22 -30.31
N GLY A 77 -19.17 7.47 -30.54
CA GLY A 77 -20.01 6.89 -29.49
C GLY A 77 -21.08 7.86 -28.94
N ASP A 78 -21.97 7.38 -28.08
CA ASP A 78 -23.01 8.23 -27.46
C ASP A 78 -22.46 8.88 -26.17
N PRO A 79 -22.49 10.23 -26.05
CA PRO A 79 -22.05 10.98 -24.88
C PRO A 79 -22.66 10.51 -23.56
N LYS A 80 -23.81 9.81 -23.60
CA LYS A 80 -24.48 9.28 -22.40
C LYS A 80 -23.83 8.01 -21.85
N GLU A 81 -23.24 7.16 -22.69
CA GLU A 81 -22.59 5.91 -22.26
C GLU A 81 -21.37 6.17 -21.37
N PHE A 82 -20.75 7.36 -21.51
CA PHE A 82 -19.64 7.77 -20.66
C PHE A 82 -20.06 8.11 -19.21
N SER A 83 -21.34 8.40 -18.97
CA SER A 83 -21.85 8.63 -17.59
C SER A 83 -22.25 7.35 -16.86
N GLU A 84 -22.58 6.28 -17.59
CA GLU A 84 -23.13 5.04 -17.00
C GLU A 84 -22.03 4.08 -16.53
N ASN A 85 -20.79 4.25 -17.02
CA ASN A 85 -19.62 3.45 -16.61
C ASN A 85 -18.92 3.98 -15.34
N GLY A 86 -19.53 4.95 -14.64
CA GLY A 86 -19.00 5.55 -13.42
C GLY A 86 -19.31 4.79 -12.13
N GLU A 87 -20.23 3.82 -12.13
CA GLU A 87 -20.64 3.13 -10.89
C GLU A 87 -20.76 1.61 -11.07
N THR A 88 -19.78 0.91 -10.49
CA THR A 88 -19.83 -0.45 -9.93
C THR A 88 -20.51 -1.55 -10.76
N ARG A 89 -19.69 -2.46 -11.33
CA ARG A 89 -19.98 -3.90 -11.36
C ARG A 89 -18.70 -4.71 -11.52
N GLU A 90 -18.29 -5.34 -10.43
CA GLU A 90 -17.46 -6.54 -10.48
C GLU A 90 -18.24 -7.65 -11.20
N SER A 91 -17.64 -8.24 -12.24
CA SER A 91 -17.43 -9.70 -12.38
C SER A 91 -17.12 -10.08 -13.83
N SER A 92 -16.01 -10.83 -13.96
CA SER A 92 -15.71 -11.91 -14.94
C SER A 92 -15.64 -11.60 -16.44
N ASP A 93 -14.40 -11.74 -16.95
CA ASP A 93 -13.96 -12.35 -18.22
C ASP A 93 -14.77 -12.14 -19.50
N GLU A 94 -14.21 -11.38 -20.46
CA GLU A 94 -13.78 -11.94 -21.75
C GLU A 94 -12.91 -10.94 -22.53
N ALA A 95 -11.84 -11.46 -23.13
CA ALA A 95 -10.87 -10.71 -23.92
C ALA A 95 -11.43 -10.32 -25.29
N THR A 96 -11.12 -9.10 -25.75
CA THR A 96 -10.97 -8.80 -27.18
C THR A 96 -9.91 -7.73 -27.35
N GLU A 97 -8.82 -8.09 -28.01
CA GLU A 97 -7.70 -7.21 -28.36
C GLU A 97 -8.04 -6.30 -29.55
N SER A 98 -7.52 -5.06 -29.47
CA SER A 98 -6.80 -4.28 -30.51
C SER A 98 -7.31 -2.82 -30.63
N PRO A 99 -6.51 -1.87 -31.15
CA PRO A 99 -5.28 -1.33 -30.60
C PRO A 99 -5.33 0.22 -30.44
N ASN A 100 -4.34 0.77 -29.73
CA ASN A 100 -3.85 2.16 -29.88
C ASN A 100 -4.55 3.29 -29.07
N ASP A 101 -4.37 3.28 -27.76
CA ASP A 101 -3.60 4.32 -27.03
C ASP A 101 -3.55 3.88 -25.56
N THR A 102 -2.71 2.89 -25.28
CA THR A 102 -2.53 2.42 -23.90
C THR A 102 -1.75 3.51 -23.18
N ARG A 103 -2.48 4.40 -22.49
CA ARG A 103 -1.96 5.09 -21.31
C ARG A 103 -1.30 4.01 -20.46
N TYR A 104 0.02 3.87 -20.57
CA TYR A 104 0.79 2.86 -19.87
C TYR A 104 0.68 3.20 -18.39
N LYS A 105 -0.34 2.68 -17.74
CA LYS A 105 -0.49 2.74 -16.29
C LYS A 105 0.53 1.72 -15.79
N PRO A 106 1.68 2.16 -15.25
CA PRO A 106 2.71 1.22 -14.84
C PRO A 106 2.10 0.22 -13.85
N SER A 107 2.16 -1.07 -14.19
CA SER A 107 1.62 -2.11 -13.32
C SER A 107 2.45 -2.14 -12.04
N LYS A 108 1.82 -1.84 -10.90
CA LYS A 108 2.48 -1.89 -9.60
C LYS A 108 2.84 -3.34 -9.29
N ARG A 109 4.10 -3.59 -8.92
CA ARG A 109 4.57 -4.94 -8.55
C ARG A 109 5.02 -4.95 -7.10
N LEU A 110 4.57 -5.95 -6.34
CA LEU A 110 5.02 -6.13 -4.97
C LEU A 110 6.43 -6.73 -4.99
N MET A 111 7.37 -6.01 -4.39
CA MET A 111 8.76 -6.41 -4.25
C MET A 111 9.22 -6.09 -2.83
N ARG A 112 10.21 -6.82 -2.31
CA ARG A 112 10.76 -6.57 -0.97
C ARG A 112 11.94 -5.61 -1.04
N ASP A 113 11.93 -4.61 -0.16
CA ASP A 113 12.98 -3.58 -0.08
C ASP A 113 13.91 -3.88 1.09
N THR A 114 15.09 -4.43 0.79
CA THR A 114 16.13 -4.78 1.77
C THR A 114 16.93 -3.59 2.28
N GLN A 115 16.93 -2.45 1.56
CA GLN A 115 17.69 -1.26 1.95
C GLN A 115 17.01 -0.51 3.11
N GLN A 116 15.67 -0.49 3.13
CA GLN A 116 14.87 0.17 4.19
C GLN A 116 14.22 -0.84 5.16
N GLY A 117 14.47 -2.14 4.96
CA GLY A 117 13.92 -3.23 5.75
C GLY A 117 14.75 -3.60 6.97
N VAL A 118 14.11 -3.91 8.09
CA VAL A 118 14.77 -4.42 9.31
C VAL A 118 14.80 -5.95 9.35
N LEU A 119 13.66 -6.60 9.10
CA LEU A 119 13.55 -8.03 8.82
C LEU A 119 13.20 -8.20 7.35
N GLY A 120 14.06 -8.85 6.57
CA GLY A 120 13.79 -9.36 5.22
C GLY A 120 13.38 -8.37 4.12
N GLY A 121 13.04 -7.11 4.45
CA GLY A 121 12.53 -6.10 3.53
C GLY A 121 11.04 -6.22 3.18
N VAL A 122 10.31 -7.13 3.82
CA VAL A 122 8.92 -7.44 3.44
C VAL A 122 7.97 -6.32 3.85
N CYS A 123 8.05 -5.85 5.10
CA CYS A 123 7.17 -4.77 5.57
C CYS A 123 7.45 -3.43 4.87
N SER A 124 8.72 -3.14 4.55
CA SER A 124 9.10 -1.95 3.76
C SER A 124 8.62 -2.05 2.32
N GLY A 125 8.71 -3.24 1.71
CA GLY A 125 8.14 -3.49 0.38
C GLY A 125 6.62 -3.34 0.32
N LEU A 126 5.93 -3.87 1.33
CA LEU A 126 4.47 -3.75 1.45
C LEU A 126 4.04 -2.29 1.67
N ALA A 127 4.77 -1.55 2.50
CA ALA A 127 4.57 -0.12 2.71
C ALA A 127 4.76 0.68 1.42
N ALA A 128 5.82 0.41 0.66
CA ALA A 128 6.08 1.07 -0.64
C ALA A 128 5.00 0.74 -1.68
N TYR A 129 4.51 -0.50 -1.69
CA TYR A 129 3.44 -0.93 -2.58
C TYR A 129 2.10 -0.25 -2.26
N PHE A 130 1.73 -0.15 -0.98
CA PHE A 130 0.48 0.52 -0.59
C PHE A 130 0.60 2.04 -0.46
N GLY A 131 1.82 2.60 -0.46
CA GLY A 131 2.05 4.03 -0.24
C GLY A 131 1.77 4.49 1.19
N ILE A 132 1.90 3.59 2.17
CA ILE A 132 1.63 3.83 3.59
C ILE A 132 2.94 3.88 4.37
N ASP A 133 2.96 4.53 5.53
CA ASP A 133 4.13 4.55 6.42
C ASP A 133 4.56 3.14 6.89
N VAL A 134 5.86 2.87 6.83
CA VAL A 134 6.46 1.58 7.19
C VAL A 134 6.19 1.20 8.64
N VAL A 135 6.12 2.17 9.55
CA VAL A 135 5.85 1.96 10.97
C VAL A 135 4.44 1.42 11.18
N LEU A 136 3.45 1.93 10.44
CA LEU A 136 2.08 1.45 10.53
C LEU A 136 1.98 -0.02 10.07
N VAL A 137 2.61 -0.34 8.95
CA VAL A 137 2.65 -1.72 8.44
C VAL A 137 3.30 -2.67 9.45
N ARG A 138 4.36 -2.23 10.15
CA ARG A 138 4.97 -3.02 11.22
C ARG A 138 4.04 -3.20 12.42
N LEU A 139 3.34 -2.15 12.85
CA LEU A 139 2.39 -2.25 13.96
C LEU A 139 1.26 -3.24 13.66
N ILE A 140 0.74 -3.21 12.44
CA ILE A 140 -0.27 -4.16 11.96
C ILE A 140 0.28 -5.58 11.93
N ALA A 141 1.49 -5.79 11.39
CA ALA A 141 2.11 -7.11 11.34
C ALA A 141 2.30 -7.72 12.73
N VAL A 142 2.72 -6.91 13.70
CA VAL A 142 2.88 -7.33 15.10
C VAL A 142 1.52 -7.59 15.76
N GLY A 143 0.51 -6.76 15.50
CA GLY A 143 -0.86 -6.99 15.97
C GLY A 143 -1.46 -8.30 15.42
N LEU A 144 -1.25 -8.58 14.13
CA LEU A 144 -1.69 -9.82 13.49
C LEU A 144 -1.04 -11.06 14.13
N LEU A 145 0.21 -10.96 14.56
CA LEU A 145 0.90 -12.08 15.23
C LEU A 145 0.17 -12.58 16.47
N PHE A 146 -0.49 -11.67 17.21
CA PHE A 146 -1.26 -12.00 18.39
C PHE A 146 -2.63 -12.58 18.06
N VAL A 147 -3.38 -11.93 17.15
CA VAL A 147 -4.71 -12.41 16.71
C VAL A 147 -4.62 -13.80 16.09
N SER A 148 -3.51 -14.08 15.42
CA SER A 148 -3.31 -15.28 14.63
C SER A 148 -2.57 -16.41 15.37
N PHE A 149 -2.31 -16.26 16.68
CA PHE A 149 -1.60 -17.25 17.52
C PHE A 149 -0.29 -17.74 16.87
N GLY A 150 0.48 -16.84 16.25
CA GLY A 150 1.74 -17.16 15.60
C GLY A 150 1.67 -17.63 14.14
N THR A 151 0.47 -17.83 13.57
CA THR A 151 0.34 -18.15 12.13
C THR A 151 0.81 -17.01 11.22
N ALA A 152 0.71 -15.74 11.65
CA ALA A 152 1.29 -14.62 10.91
C ALA A 152 2.80 -14.73 10.71
N VAL A 153 3.53 -15.42 11.59
CA VAL A 153 4.97 -15.69 11.41
C VAL A 153 5.19 -16.60 10.21
N LEU A 154 4.37 -17.65 10.06
CA LEU A 154 4.43 -18.55 8.91
C LEU A 154 4.09 -17.80 7.62
N VAL A 155 3.03 -16.98 7.63
CA VAL A 155 2.68 -16.14 6.47
C VAL A 155 3.83 -15.21 6.10
N TYR A 156 4.49 -14.60 7.09
CA TYR A 156 5.63 -13.74 6.88
C TYR A 156 6.82 -14.48 6.23
N ILE A 157 7.12 -15.69 6.69
CA ILE A 157 8.17 -16.55 6.11
C ILE A 157 7.83 -16.91 4.65
N VAL A 158 6.58 -17.26 4.37
CA VAL A 158 6.12 -17.54 3.00
C VAL A 158 6.27 -16.30 2.11
N LEU A 159 5.83 -15.12 2.58
CA LEU A 159 6.00 -13.87 1.85
C LEU A 159 7.47 -13.55 1.60
N TRP A 160 8.33 -13.82 2.58
CA TRP A 160 9.77 -13.59 2.45
C TRP A 160 10.43 -14.48 1.38
N LEU A 161 9.93 -15.71 1.20
CA LEU A 161 10.42 -16.65 0.20
C LEU A 161 9.84 -16.37 -1.20
N VAL A 162 8.57 -15.99 -1.29
CA VAL A 162 7.86 -15.76 -2.56
C VAL A 162 8.18 -14.39 -3.16
N VAL A 163 8.30 -13.34 -2.33
CA VAL A 163 8.46 -11.96 -2.83
C VAL A 163 9.91 -11.70 -3.23
N PRO A 164 10.18 -11.32 -4.49
CA PRO A 164 11.54 -11.05 -4.97
C PRO A 164 12.09 -9.73 -4.40
N GLU A 165 13.42 -9.65 -4.26
CA GLU A 165 14.12 -8.44 -3.81
C GLU A 165 14.18 -7.38 -4.90
N ALA A 166 13.86 -6.13 -4.55
CA ALA A 166 14.07 -4.97 -5.41
C ALA A 166 15.56 -4.57 -5.40
N LYS A 167 16.31 -4.97 -6.43
CA LYS A 167 17.75 -4.68 -6.53
C LYS A 167 18.04 -3.44 -7.36
N THR A 168 17.21 -3.15 -8.35
CA THR A 168 17.44 -2.03 -9.28
C THR A 168 16.61 -0.79 -8.91
N ALA A 169 17.04 0.39 -9.36
CA ALA A 169 16.25 1.62 -9.21
C ALA A 169 14.91 1.54 -9.96
N ALA A 170 14.89 0.85 -11.11
CA ALA A 170 13.66 0.60 -11.86
C ALA A 170 12.67 -0.24 -11.06
N ASP A 171 13.12 -1.30 -10.37
CA ASP A 171 12.28 -2.12 -9.49
C ASP A 171 11.65 -1.28 -8.37
N LYS A 172 12.43 -0.38 -7.78
CA LYS A 172 11.96 0.52 -6.71
C LYS A 172 10.95 1.56 -7.19
N LEU A 173 11.03 1.97 -8.44
CA LEU A 173 10.03 2.84 -9.07
C LEU A 173 8.76 2.05 -9.41
N GLN A 174 8.90 0.83 -9.90
CA GLN A 174 7.77 -0.07 -10.19
C GLN A 174 6.96 -0.42 -8.94
N MET A 175 7.60 -0.65 -7.79
CA MET A 175 6.88 -0.90 -6.54
C MET A 175 6.07 0.33 -6.07
N ARG A 176 6.53 1.54 -6.40
CA ARG A 176 5.82 2.79 -6.10
C ARG A 176 4.73 3.14 -7.12
N GLY A 177 4.71 2.46 -8.26
CA GLY A 177 3.79 2.74 -9.36
C GLY A 177 4.21 3.97 -10.18
N GLU A 178 5.48 4.35 -10.11
CA GLU A 178 6.05 5.43 -10.91
C GLU A 178 6.48 4.89 -12.28
N PRO A 179 6.32 5.67 -13.37
CA PRO A 179 6.73 5.25 -14.69
C PRO A 179 8.26 5.14 -14.76
N VAL A 180 8.76 4.05 -15.35
CA VAL A 180 10.19 3.80 -15.53
C VAL A 180 10.71 4.60 -16.72
N THR A 181 10.83 5.92 -16.54
CA THR A 181 11.41 6.84 -17.51
C THR A 181 12.80 7.27 -17.07
N LEU A 182 13.61 7.79 -18.01
CA LEU A 182 14.96 8.28 -17.72
C LEU A 182 14.94 9.42 -16.68
N ASP A 183 13.92 10.27 -16.72
CA ASP A 183 13.75 11.36 -15.76
C ASP A 183 13.45 10.83 -14.34
N SER A 184 12.55 9.86 -14.21
CA SER A 184 12.26 9.22 -12.92
C SER A 184 13.47 8.46 -12.38
N LEU A 185 14.22 7.75 -13.23
CA LEU A 185 15.46 7.06 -12.88
C LEU A 185 16.54 8.04 -12.41
N LYS A 186 16.71 9.17 -13.10
CA LYS A 186 17.65 10.22 -12.73
C LYS A 186 17.25 10.86 -11.40
N ASN A 187 15.98 11.24 -11.24
CA ASN A 187 15.47 11.82 -10.00
C ASN A 187 15.57 10.85 -8.82
N PHE A 188 15.28 9.56 -9.04
CA PHE A 188 15.42 8.53 -8.02
C PHE A 188 16.88 8.31 -7.64
N SER A 189 17.79 8.21 -8.61
CA SER A 189 19.23 8.07 -8.34
C SER A 189 19.82 9.30 -7.65
N MET A 190 19.43 10.52 -8.06
CA MET A 190 19.86 11.76 -7.45
C MET A 190 19.33 11.88 -6.01
N GLY A 191 18.04 11.58 -5.82
CA GLY A 191 17.39 11.53 -4.52
C GLY A 191 17.97 10.45 -3.60
N GLU A 192 18.41 9.31 -4.14
CA GLU A 192 19.10 8.28 -3.36
C GLU A 192 20.50 8.72 -2.93
N ILE A 193 21.24 9.47 -3.76
CA ILE A 193 22.56 10.04 -3.42
C ILE A 193 22.40 11.10 -2.33
N THR A 194 21.55 12.11 -2.55
CA THR A 194 21.28 13.16 -1.56
C THR A 194 20.67 12.59 -0.29
N GLY A 195 19.79 11.59 -0.42
CA GLY A 195 19.17 10.88 0.68
C GLY A 195 20.19 10.08 1.50
N ARG A 196 21.22 9.47 0.87
CA ARG A 196 22.28 8.75 1.59
C ARG A 196 23.11 9.68 2.47
N ASP A 197 23.37 10.90 2.00
CA ASP A 197 24.08 11.92 2.77
C ASP A 197 23.24 12.43 3.95
N ILE A 198 21.92 12.62 3.77
CA ILE A 198 20.99 12.95 4.87
C ILE A 198 20.81 11.76 5.83
N VAL A 199 20.81 10.52 5.36
CA VAL A 199 20.65 9.30 6.19
C VAL A 199 21.83 9.11 7.14
N SER A 200 23.03 9.62 6.84
CA SER A 200 24.13 9.60 7.81
C SER A 200 23.78 10.35 9.11
N ASN A 201 23.08 11.49 9.00
CA ASN A 201 22.46 12.22 10.11
C ASN A 201 21.08 11.67 10.52
N GLY A 202 20.32 11.11 9.58
CA GLY A 202 19.02 10.45 9.77
C GLY A 202 19.10 9.10 10.48
N SER A 203 20.33 8.60 10.72
CA SER A 203 20.59 7.40 11.51
C SER A 203 20.02 7.51 12.92
N GLU A 204 19.81 8.71 13.47
CA GLU A 204 19.13 8.92 14.74
C GLU A 204 17.61 8.63 14.68
N ILE A 205 16.94 9.00 13.59
CA ILE A 205 15.50 8.79 13.39
C ILE A 205 15.25 7.33 13.04
N ALA A 206 16.05 6.75 12.14
CA ALA A 206 15.98 5.34 11.80
C ALA A 206 16.23 4.43 13.02
N ARG A 207 17.23 4.77 13.87
CA ARG A 207 17.48 4.06 15.14
C ARG A 207 16.32 4.19 16.13
N LYS A 208 15.68 5.36 16.22
CA LYS A 208 14.48 5.55 17.06
C LYS A 208 13.32 4.67 16.59
N CYS A 209 13.05 4.60 15.28
CA CYS A 209 12.00 3.75 14.72
C CYS A 209 12.29 2.25 14.94
N ILE A 210 13.56 1.83 14.80
CA ILE A 210 13.99 0.46 15.11
C ILE A 210 13.73 0.16 16.59
N GLY A 211 14.14 1.06 17.49
CA GLY A 211 13.89 0.95 18.93
C GLY A 211 12.41 0.83 19.29
N ILE A 212 11.55 1.65 18.69
CA ILE A 212 10.09 1.57 18.92
C ILE A 212 9.57 0.20 18.52
N THR A 213 9.98 -0.32 17.36
CA THR A 213 9.49 -1.63 16.89
C THR A 213 9.99 -2.79 17.75
N THR A 214 11.25 -2.79 18.18
CA THR A 214 11.78 -3.82 19.10
C THR A 214 11.19 -3.70 20.50
N GLY A 215 10.96 -2.48 20.98
CA GLY A 215 10.29 -2.23 22.26
C GLY A 215 8.84 -2.72 22.29
N VAL A 216 8.07 -2.47 21.22
CA VAL A 216 6.70 -2.96 21.09
C VAL A 216 6.66 -4.49 21.04
N VAL A 217 7.54 -5.13 20.28
CA VAL A 217 7.65 -6.60 20.24
C VAL A 217 7.97 -7.16 21.62
N ALA A 218 8.90 -6.56 22.36
CA ALA A 218 9.29 -7.03 23.69
C ALA A 218 8.19 -6.80 24.74
N LEU A 219 7.46 -5.68 24.69
CA LEU A 219 6.28 -5.44 25.53
C LEU A 219 5.21 -6.50 25.28
N ILE A 220 4.96 -6.83 24.01
CA ILE A 220 3.96 -7.82 23.63
C ILE A 220 4.37 -9.24 24.06
N MET A 221 5.66 -9.61 23.95
CA MET A 221 6.18 -10.87 24.49
C MET A 221 6.02 -10.95 26.02
N MET A 222 6.26 -9.84 26.72
CA MET A 222 6.05 -9.74 28.18
C MET A 222 4.57 -9.88 28.56
N ALA A 223 3.66 -9.25 27.82
CA ALA A 223 2.22 -9.39 28.03
C ALA A 223 1.72 -10.82 27.77
N GLY A 224 2.17 -11.46 26.68
CA GLY A 224 1.83 -12.84 26.35
C GLY A 224 2.29 -13.83 27.43
N PHE A 225 3.50 -13.63 27.98
CA PHE A 225 4.00 -14.46 29.06
C PHE A 225 3.23 -14.26 30.38
N LEU A 226 2.82 -13.02 30.69
CA LEU A 226 1.98 -12.73 31.84
C LEU A 226 0.64 -13.48 31.75
N ILE A 227 0.00 -13.46 30.58
CA ILE A 227 -1.25 -14.18 30.33
C ILE A 227 -1.03 -15.70 30.47
N ALA A 228 0.07 -16.22 29.92
CA ALA A 228 0.41 -17.64 30.03
C ALA A 228 0.63 -18.09 31.49
N LEU A 229 1.24 -17.25 32.34
CA LEU A 229 1.37 -17.55 33.77
C LEU A 229 0.03 -17.55 34.49
N VAL A 230 -0.85 -16.59 34.19
CA VAL A 230 -2.18 -16.54 34.80
C VAL A 230 -3.01 -17.77 34.40
N VAL A 231 -3.00 -18.13 33.12
CA VAL A 231 -3.72 -19.32 32.61
C VAL A 231 -3.09 -20.62 33.09
N GLY A 232 -1.76 -20.71 33.11
CA GLY A 232 -1.01 -21.86 33.60
C GLY A 232 -1.19 -22.07 35.09
N GLY A 233 -1.19 -21.00 35.89
CA GLY A 233 -1.48 -21.03 37.32
C GLY A 233 -2.91 -21.47 37.62
N TRP A 234 -3.89 -20.94 36.88
CA TRP A 234 -5.30 -21.35 37.01
C TRP A 234 -5.54 -22.81 36.62
N SER A 235 -4.90 -23.27 35.54
CA SER A 235 -4.98 -24.66 35.08
C SER A 235 -4.29 -25.62 36.06
N GLY A 236 -3.14 -25.22 36.62
CA GLY A 236 -2.42 -25.99 37.64
C GLY A 236 -3.23 -26.13 38.94
N PHE A 237 -3.92 -25.06 39.37
CA PHE A 237 -4.81 -25.09 40.54
C PHE A 237 -5.94 -26.12 40.40
N SER A 238 -6.45 -26.30 39.17
CA SER A 238 -7.55 -27.24 38.88
C SER A 238 -7.14 -28.71 38.98
N ILE A 239 -5.86 -29.05 38.77
CA ILE A 239 -5.35 -30.44 38.80
C ILE A 239 -5.16 -30.94 40.25
N ILE A 240 -4.93 -30.02 41.20
CA ILE A 240 -4.66 -30.34 42.60
C ILE A 240 -5.89 -30.91 43.32
N GLY A 241 -7.10 -30.59 42.86
CA GLY A 241 -8.33 -31.20 43.38
C GLY A 241 -8.48 -32.70 43.09
N LEU A 242 -7.63 -33.26 42.21
CA LEU A 242 -7.68 -34.66 41.76
C LEU A 242 -6.63 -35.56 42.46
N LEU A 243 -5.59 -34.97 43.07
CA LEU A 243 -4.58 -35.70 43.85
C LEU A 243 -4.82 -35.53 45.35
N ASP A 244 -5.64 -36.40 45.94
CA ASP A 244 -5.84 -36.73 47.37
C ASP A 244 -5.37 -35.72 48.46
N GLY A 245 -5.67 -34.43 48.25
CA GLY A 245 -6.04 -33.39 49.20
C GLY A 245 -5.03 -32.88 50.24
N PHE A 246 -4.19 -33.73 50.84
CA PHE A 246 -3.60 -33.40 52.15
C PHE A 246 -2.07 -33.54 52.23
N THR A 247 -1.46 -34.46 51.51
CA THR A 247 0.01 -34.68 51.56
C THR A 247 0.79 -33.80 50.58
N ALA A 248 0.13 -33.32 49.51
CA ALA A 248 0.73 -32.45 48.51
C ALA A 248 0.73 -30.96 48.90
N GLN A 249 -0.05 -30.56 49.92
CA GLN A 249 -0.27 -29.15 50.27
C GLN A 249 1.00 -28.29 50.44
N PRO A 250 2.07 -28.72 51.14
CA PRO A 250 3.25 -27.88 51.31
C PRO A 250 4.11 -27.77 50.03
N TYR A 251 4.20 -28.84 49.25
CA TYR A 251 4.95 -28.86 47.98
C TYR A 251 4.23 -28.07 46.88
N VAL A 252 2.90 -28.11 46.87
CA VAL A 252 2.05 -27.29 45.99
C VAL A 252 2.26 -25.81 46.26
N LEU A 253 2.33 -25.42 47.54
CA LEU A 253 2.59 -24.03 47.93
C LEU A 253 3.98 -23.58 47.46
N GLY A 254 5.00 -24.43 47.63
CA GLY A 254 6.35 -24.17 47.11
C GLY A 254 6.42 -24.05 45.59
N MET A 255 5.73 -24.93 44.85
CA MET A 255 5.69 -24.90 43.38
C MET A 255 4.96 -23.65 42.85
N LEU A 256 3.90 -23.22 43.55
CA LEU A 256 3.15 -22.01 43.20
C LEU A 256 3.97 -20.74 43.49
N ILE A 257 4.69 -20.69 44.62
CA ILE A 257 5.61 -19.59 44.93
C ILE A 257 6.76 -19.54 43.93
N SER A 258 7.38 -20.67 43.59
CA SER A 258 8.46 -20.75 42.60
C SER A 258 7.99 -20.34 41.19
N LEU A 259 6.78 -20.73 40.78
CA LEU A 259 6.21 -20.32 39.49
C LEU A 259 5.93 -18.81 39.45
N ILE A 260 5.43 -18.24 40.54
CA ILE A 260 5.19 -16.79 40.64
C ILE A 260 6.51 -16.02 40.68
N VAL A 261 7.48 -16.44 41.51
CA VAL A 261 8.77 -15.74 41.68
C VAL A 261 9.63 -15.89 40.42
N GLY A 262 9.73 -17.09 39.86
CA GLY A 262 10.42 -17.34 38.59
C GLY A 262 9.72 -16.62 37.43
N GLY A 263 8.39 -16.55 37.44
CA GLY A 263 7.61 -15.78 36.49
C GLY A 263 7.89 -14.28 36.54
N ILE A 264 7.86 -13.69 37.74
CA ILE A 264 8.18 -12.27 37.96
C ILE A 264 9.64 -11.99 37.58
N ALA A 265 10.58 -12.87 37.95
CA ALA A 265 11.99 -12.74 37.59
C ALA A 265 12.20 -12.78 36.07
N LEU A 266 11.51 -13.67 35.35
CA LEU A 266 11.59 -13.76 33.89
C LEU A 266 10.98 -12.54 33.20
N VAL A 267 9.85 -12.04 33.72
CA VAL A 267 9.20 -10.81 33.24
C VAL A 267 10.12 -9.59 33.42
N LEU A 268 10.76 -9.48 34.59
CA LEU A 268 11.73 -8.41 34.87
C LEU A 268 12.97 -8.54 33.98
N LEU A 269 13.46 -9.75 33.74
CA LEU A 269 14.58 -10.02 32.82
C LEU A 269 14.22 -9.62 31.38
N CYS A 270 13.04 -10.00 30.90
CA CYS A 270 12.55 -9.64 29.56
C CYS A 270 12.31 -8.13 29.42
N GLY A 271 11.77 -7.47 30.45
CA GLY A 271 11.59 -6.02 30.49
C GLY A 271 12.92 -5.24 30.55
N LEU A 272 13.91 -5.77 31.28
CA LEU A 272 15.27 -5.23 31.26
C LEU A 272 15.93 -5.41 29.89
N PHE A 273 15.71 -6.54 29.23
CA PHE A 273 16.16 -6.76 27.85
C PHE A 273 15.48 -5.80 26.86
N ALA A 274 14.18 -5.55 27.04
CA ALA A 274 13.41 -4.58 26.26
C ALA A 274 13.94 -3.15 26.41
N THR A 275 14.19 -2.71 27.65
CA THR A 275 14.73 -1.39 27.94
C THR A 275 16.19 -1.23 27.50
N MET A 276 16.97 -2.31 27.55
CA MET A 276 18.34 -2.37 27.02
C MET A 276 18.35 -2.28 25.48
N ALA A 277 17.41 -2.94 24.81
CA ALA A 277 17.19 -2.82 23.37
C ALA A 277 16.68 -1.43 22.96
N LEU A 278 15.85 -0.78 23.80
CA LEU A 278 15.23 0.51 23.51
C LEU A 278 16.17 1.70 23.74
N THR A 279 17.08 1.62 24.70
CA THR A 279 17.92 2.77 25.08
C THR A 279 19.29 2.80 24.41
N TRP A 280 19.83 1.68 23.90
CA TRP A 280 21.13 1.45 23.20
C TRP A 280 22.39 2.21 23.71
N ARG A 281 22.26 3.02 24.76
CA ARG A 281 23.30 3.62 25.57
C ARG A 281 23.28 2.83 26.86
N THR A 282 24.13 1.80 26.90
CA THR A 282 24.36 0.98 28.09
C THR A 282 24.77 1.85 29.27
N ARG A 283 23.78 2.30 30.06
CA ARG A 283 24.05 2.87 31.38
C ARG A 283 24.44 1.71 32.29
N ARG A 284 25.56 1.84 32.98
CA ARG A 284 26.09 0.83 33.92
C ARG A 284 25.03 0.32 34.91
N SER A 285 24.04 1.16 35.24
CA SER A 285 22.90 0.82 36.10
C SER A 285 21.98 -0.28 35.55
N VAL A 286 21.78 -0.38 34.23
CA VAL A 286 20.88 -1.40 33.61
C VAL A 286 21.54 -2.78 33.63
N VAL A 287 22.86 -2.84 33.40
CA VAL A 287 23.63 -4.08 33.50
C VAL A 287 23.68 -4.57 34.95
N LEU A 288 23.85 -3.64 35.91
CA LEU A 288 23.79 -3.94 37.35
C LEU A 288 22.42 -4.47 37.78
N SER A 289 21.31 -3.90 37.31
CA SER A 289 19.97 -4.42 37.61
C SER A 289 19.71 -5.79 36.98
N MET A 290 20.27 -6.05 35.78
CA MET A 290 20.14 -7.34 35.10
C MET A 290 20.91 -8.45 35.83
N LEU A 291 22.13 -8.18 36.29
CA LEU A 291 22.90 -9.08 37.15
C LEU A 291 22.18 -9.35 38.48
N ALA A 292 21.62 -8.31 39.12
CA ALA A 292 20.87 -8.46 40.35
C ALA A 292 19.60 -9.32 40.16
N ALA A 293 18.84 -9.10 39.09
CA ALA A 293 17.65 -9.90 38.78
C ALA A 293 17.99 -11.37 38.48
N LEU A 294 19.13 -11.62 37.82
CA LEU A 294 19.60 -12.96 37.48
C LEU A 294 20.08 -13.72 38.74
N ILE A 295 20.74 -13.03 39.67
CA ILE A 295 21.14 -13.60 40.96
C ILE A 295 19.91 -13.92 41.82
N VAL A 296 18.95 -13.00 41.93
CA VAL A 296 17.71 -13.20 42.69
C VAL A 296 16.86 -14.32 42.09
N GLY A 297 16.77 -14.41 40.76
CA GLY A 297 16.08 -15.50 40.08
C GLY A 297 16.77 -16.86 40.21
N SER A 298 18.09 -16.91 40.42
CA SER A 298 18.82 -18.16 40.65
C SER A 298 18.73 -18.68 42.10
N LEU A 299 18.32 -17.81 43.04
CA LEU A 299 18.20 -18.13 44.46
C LEU A 299 16.77 -18.55 44.87
N ALA A 300 15.80 -18.37 43.99
CA ALA A 300 14.38 -18.72 44.18
C ALA A 300 14.03 -20.06 43.53
#